data_AF-A0A6G1WZ70-F1
#
_entry.id   AF-A0A6G1WZ70-F1
#
_cell.length_a   1.000
_cell.length_b   1.000
_cell.length_c   1.000
_cell.angle_alpha   90.00
_cell.angle_beta   90.00
_cell.angle_gamma   90.00
#
_symmetry.space_group_name_H-M   'P 1'
#
loop_
_entity.id
_entity.type
_entity.pdbx_description
1 polymer ?
#
loop_
_entity_poly.entity_id
_entity_poly.type
_entity_poly.pdbx_seq_one_letter_code
_entity_poly.pdbx_strand_id
1 'polypeptide(L)'
;MNLQVVMVKLVVQKFGKIPEGHANDIKATIEECYERLTPHEVEILDLLLFESSSAMKSFYSRERAAVGVVSEDFGEKFFASHDAWRGTSRISVCLERIGELPRLVQVGTLRHEVGHSVLHGSMEYYIFSIPRPLTEASERFGLSEKFSFNLLYLISIAVKDFEVTRLLSGKGYVEDQVAYSKYMLSTSEDDLAAWRIAEGNPADMALCLAGRLKDAACVIGLHLREPSITEWVRDELSYLPDQMVEDFLKVVEEFQRRMVGDTFQNVNLAVEIFLRGLFEPLFSKERTP
;
A
#
# COMPACT_ATOMS: atom_id res chain seq x y z
N MET A 1 -27.04 -24.87 -3.33
CA MET A 1 -26.33 -24.75 -2.04
C MET A 1 -26.67 -23.41 -1.47
N ASN A 2 -27.27 -23.34 -0.27
CA ASN A 2 -27.42 -22.07 0.45
C ASN A 2 -26.01 -21.66 0.89
N LEU A 3 -25.44 -20.65 0.23
CA LEU A 3 -24.24 -19.96 0.72
C LEU A 3 -24.66 -19.26 2.01
N GLN A 4 -24.28 -19.84 3.14
CA GLN A 4 -24.43 -19.21 4.44
C GLN A 4 -23.54 -17.96 4.38
N VAL A 5 -24.14 -16.77 4.45
CA VAL A 5 -23.38 -15.51 4.52
C VAL A 5 -22.54 -15.58 5.79
N VAL A 6 -21.22 -15.67 5.63
CA VAL A 6 -20.29 -15.66 6.76
C VAL A 6 -20.23 -14.22 7.26
N MET A 7 -20.96 -13.95 8.34
CA MET A 7 -20.89 -12.66 9.01
C MET A 7 -19.55 -12.57 9.75
N VAL A 8 -18.72 -11.60 9.39
CA VAL A 8 -17.43 -11.39 10.05
C VAL A 8 -17.64 -10.95 11.49
N LYS A 9 -17.02 -11.66 12.44
CA LYS A 9 -17.03 -11.26 13.85
C LYS A 9 -16.01 -10.14 14.07
N LEU A 10 -16.47 -8.92 14.29
CA LEU A 10 -15.62 -7.79 14.66
C LEU A 10 -15.34 -7.76 16.16
N VAL A 11 -14.06 -7.88 16.54
CA VAL A 11 -13.59 -7.71 17.92
C VAL A 11 -13.00 -6.31 18.06
N VAL A 12 -13.76 -5.41 18.70
CA VAL A 12 -13.36 -4.00 18.79
C VAL A 12 -12.53 -3.75 20.05
N GLN A 13 -11.35 -3.18 19.88
CA GLN A 13 -10.48 -2.70 20.96
C GLN A 13 -10.29 -1.19 20.83
N LYS A 14 -10.37 -0.47 21.96
CA LYS A 14 -10.28 0.99 22.00
C LYS A 14 -9.07 1.40 22.84
N PHE A 15 -8.26 2.29 22.31
CA PHE A 15 -7.05 2.81 22.93
C PHE A 15 -7.18 4.33 23.07
N GLY A 16 -7.57 4.78 24.27
CA GLY A 16 -7.88 6.18 24.56
C GLY A 16 -9.39 6.47 24.57
N LYS A 17 -9.77 7.75 24.48
CA LYS A 17 -11.16 8.20 24.47
C LYS A 17 -11.71 8.18 23.04
N ILE A 18 -12.49 7.16 22.74
CA ILE A 18 -13.11 6.97 21.42
C ILE A 18 -14.61 7.27 21.51
N PRO A 19 -15.13 8.34 20.89
CA PRO A 19 -16.57 8.61 20.84
C PRO A 19 -17.35 7.43 20.25
N GLU A 20 -18.46 7.05 20.89
CA GLU A 20 -19.24 5.89 20.45
C GLU A 20 -19.80 6.05 19.04
N GLY A 21 -20.25 7.25 18.67
CA GLY A 21 -20.73 7.54 17.31
C GLY A 21 -19.66 7.24 16.26
N HIS A 22 -18.42 7.72 16.46
CA HIS A 22 -17.31 7.47 15.52
C HIS A 22 -16.97 5.97 15.43
N ALA A 23 -16.93 5.28 16.57
CA ALA A 23 -16.67 3.84 16.58
C ALA A 23 -17.76 3.05 15.83
N ASN A 24 -19.03 3.45 15.99
CA ASN A 24 -20.16 2.82 15.31
C ASN A 24 -20.13 3.10 13.80
N ASP A 25 -19.79 4.31 13.38
CA ASP A 25 -19.70 4.66 11.95
C ASP A 25 -18.58 3.89 11.24
N ILE A 26 -17.41 3.75 11.88
CA ILE A 26 -16.30 2.93 11.37
C ILE A 26 -16.74 1.47 11.25
N LYS A 27 -17.34 0.94 12.33
CA LYS A 27 -17.83 -0.44 12.37
C LYS A 27 -18.85 -0.71 11.26
N ALA A 28 -19.85 0.17 11.10
CA ALA A 28 -20.87 0.03 10.07
C ALA A 28 -20.29 0.07 8.64
N THR A 29 -19.29 0.93 8.40
CA THR A 29 -18.59 1.01 7.11
C THR A 29 -17.85 -0.30 6.80
N ILE A 30 -17.18 -0.88 7.80
CA ILE A 30 -16.45 -2.15 7.67
C ILE A 30 -17.41 -3.31 7.44
N GLU A 31 -18.51 -3.39 8.21
CA GLU A 31 -19.52 -4.45 8.10
C GLU A 31 -20.19 -4.44 6.71
N GLU A 32 -20.61 -3.27 6.22
CA GLU A 32 -21.18 -3.13 4.87
C GLU A 32 -20.20 -3.58 3.79
N CYS A 33 -18.92 -3.25 3.94
CA CYS A 33 -17.89 -3.65 2.99
C CYS A 33 -17.73 -5.17 2.92
N TYR A 34 -17.65 -5.86 4.06
CA TYR A 34 -17.61 -7.33 4.08
C TYR A 34 -18.84 -7.96 3.44
N GLU A 35 -20.03 -7.48 3.78
CA GLU A 35 -21.28 -7.98 3.18
C GLU A 35 -21.24 -7.92 1.65
N ARG A 36 -20.80 -6.79 1.10
CA ARG A 36 -20.71 -6.58 -0.35
C ARG A 36 -19.58 -7.35 -1.03
N LEU A 37 -18.49 -7.61 -0.31
CA LEU A 37 -17.34 -8.37 -0.81
C LEU A 37 -17.57 -9.88 -0.80
N THR A 38 -18.68 -10.38 -0.26
CA THR A 38 -19.08 -11.80 -0.32
C THR A 38 -18.95 -12.39 -1.74
N PRO A 39 -18.47 -13.65 -1.88
CA PRO A 39 -17.93 -14.52 -0.82
C PRO A 39 -16.50 -14.16 -0.41
N HIS A 40 -16.16 -14.36 0.86
CA HIS A 40 -14.81 -14.27 1.42
C HIS A 40 -14.64 -15.27 2.58
N GLU A 41 -13.40 -15.55 2.97
CA GLU A 41 -13.07 -16.52 4.04
C GLU A 41 -12.78 -15.88 5.40
N VAL A 42 -12.88 -14.55 5.51
CA VAL A 42 -12.65 -13.85 6.78
C VAL A 42 -13.77 -14.19 7.77
N GLU A 43 -13.42 -14.84 8.89
CA GLU A 43 -14.37 -15.18 9.96
C GLU A 43 -14.34 -14.16 11.11
N ILE A 44 -13.15 -13.63 11.41
CA ILE A 44 -12.88 -12.74 12.54
C ILE A 44 -11.94 -11.62 12.11
N LEU A 45 -12.18 -10.41 12.61
CA LEU A 45 -11.31 -9.26 12.45
C LEU A 45 -11.16 -8.54 13.78
N ASP A 46 -9.92 -8.25 14.19
CA ASP A 46 -9.68 -7.30 15.28
C ASP A 46 -9.72 -5.86 14.74
N LEU A 47 -10.64 -5.04 15.24
CA LEU A 47 -10.71 -3.62 14.94
C LEU A 47 -10.09 -2.82 16.08
N LEU A 48 -8.91 -2.25 15.84
CA LEU A 48 -8.15 -1.50 16.83
C LEU A 48 -8.34 0.01 16.59
N LEU A 49 -9.01 0.69 17.51
CA LEU A 49 -9.31 2.13 17.41
C LEU A 49 -8.40 2.92 18.35
N PHE A 50 -7.57 3.80 17.79
CA PHE A 50 -6.63 4.62 18.53
C PHE A 50 -7.09 6.08 18.54
N GLU A 51 -7.12 6.71 19.71
CA GLU A 51 -7.47 8.13 19.84
C GLU A 51 -6.45 9.01 19.12
N SER A 52 -5.15 8.67 19.24
CA SER A 52 -4.04 9.44 18.71
C SER A 52 -3.02 8.60 17.95
N SER A 53 -2.28 9.28 17.08
CA SER A 53 -1.12 8.77 16.36
C SER A 53 -0.02 8.26 17.30
N SER A 54 0.19 8.94 18.42
CA SER A 54 1.17 8.55 19.44
C SER A 54 0.81 7.22 20.12
N ALA A 55 -0.47 6.97 20.37
CA ALA A 55 -0.95 5.71 20.93
C ALA A 55 -0.76 4.55 19.93
N MET A 56 -1.13 4.77 18.67
CA MET A 56 -0.96 3.79 17.59
C MET A 56 0.53 3.46 17.35
N LYS A 57 1.39 4.48 17.25
CA LYS A 57 2.85 4.30 17.09
C LYS A 57 3.46 3.52 18.24
N SER A 58 3.07 3.85 19.48
CA SER A 58 3.55 3.14 20.67
C SER A 58 3.12 1.68 20.69
N PHE A 59 1.89 1.39 20.23
CA PHE A 59 1.39 0.03 20.10
C PHE A 59 2.20 -0.78 19.07
N TYR A 60 2.33 -0.27 17.84
CA TYR A 60 3.03 -0.97 16.77
C TYR A 60 4.53 -1.10 16.98
N SER A 61 5.17 -0.13 17.65
CA SER A 61 6.59 -0.24 18.04
C SER A 61 6.82 -1.47 18.94
N ARG A 62 5.95 -1.70 19.94
CA ARG A 62 6.03 -2.89 20.79
C ARG A 62 5.74 -4.17 20.03
N GLU A 63 4.73 -4.15 19.16
CA GLU A 63 4.37 -5.33 18.37
C GLU A 63 5.50 -5.76 17.43
N ARG A 64 6.11 -4.82 16.69
CA ARG A 64 7.24 -5.10 15.79
C ARG A 64 8.44 -5.66 16.54
N ALA A 65 8.76 -5.09 17.69
CA ALA A 65 9.83 -5.59 18.54
C ALA A 65 9.55 -7.04 19.02
N ALA A 66 8.29 -7.37 19.31
CA ALA A 66 7.90 -8.70 19.80
C ALA A 66 7.96 -9.79 18.71
N VAL A 67 7.75 -9.43 17.44
CA VAL A 67 7.72 -10.38 16.31
C VAL A 67 8.93 -10.30 15.38
N GLY A 68 9.89 -9.41 15.65
CA GLY A 68 11.16 -9.33 14.94
C GLY A 68 11.08 -8.78 13.51
N VAL A 69 10.16 -7.84 13.23
CA VAL A 69 10.07 -7.21 11.90
C VAL A 69 11.34 -6.43 11.57
N VAL A 70 11.97 -6.77 10.44
CA VAL A 70 13.29 -6.25 10.03
C VAL A 70 13.18 -5.00 9.13
N SER A 71 12.06 -4.82 8.42
CA SER A 71 11.86 -3.69 7.51
C SER A 71 11.73 -2.36 8.25
N GLU A 72 12.10 -1.27 7.58
CA GLU A 72 11.83 0.07 8.12
C GLU A 72 10.34 0.33 8.30
N ASP A 73 10.01 1.21 9.23
CA ASP A 73 8.63 1.64 9.44
C ASP A 73 8.21 2.68 8.41
N PHE A 74 7.87 2.21 7.21
CA PHE A 74 7.24 3.04 6.19
C PHE A 74 5.77 3.38 6.52
N GLY A 75 5.23 2.86 7.63
CA GLY A 75 3.81 2.99 8.00
C GLY A 75 3.50 4.04 9.06
N GLU A 76 4.49 4.82 9.52
CA GLU A 76 4.30 5.80 10.60
C GLU A 76 3.22 6.85 10.33
N LYS A 77 2.74 6.99 9.09
CA LYS A 77 1.76 8.00 8.67
C LYS A 77 0.38 7.46 8.29
N PHE A 78 0.15 6.15 8.38
CA PHE A 78 -1.14 5.59 7.97
C PHE A 78 -2.30 6.10 8.86
N PHE A 79 -3.44 6.37 8.21
CA PHE A 79 -4.71 6.76 8.84
C PHE A 79 -5.45 5.52 9.36
N ALA A 80 -5.41 4.46 8.57
CA ALA A 80 -5.75 3.11 8.96
C ALA A 80 -4.74 2.15 8.32
N SER A 81 -4.59 0.96 8.88
CA SER A 81 -3.67 -0.04 8.37
C SER A 81 -4.16 -1.45 8.67
N HIS A 82 -3.95 -2.34 7.71
CA HIS A 82 -4.19 -3.77 7.83
C HIS A 82 -2.91 -4.54 8.15
N ASP A 83 -3.00 -5.48 9.09
CA ASP A 83 -1.95 -6.46 9.35
C ASP A 83 -2.53 -7.84 9.71
N ALA A 84 -1.76 -8.90 9.43
CA ALA A 84 -2.11 -10.29 9.81
C ALA A 84 -0.92 -11.13 10.32
N TRP A 85 0.19 -10.49 10.68
CA TRP A 85 1.42 -11.12 11.20
C TRP A 85 1.25 -12.01 12.45
N ARG A 86 0.12 -11.92 13.18
CA ARG A 86 -0.20 -12.77 14.34
C ARG A 86 -1.17 -13.90 14.00
N GLY A 87 -1.52 -14.07 12.72
CA GLY A 87 -2.44 -15.09 12.23
C GLY A 87 -3.92 -14.67 12.25
N THR A 88 -4.26 -13.54 12.89
CA THR A 88 -5.58 -12.92 12.83
C THR A 88 -5.48 -11.62 12.04
N SER A 89 -6.42 -11.40 11.12
CA SER A 89 -6.54 -10.14 10.38
C SER A 89 -6.96 -9.00 11.31
N ARG A 90 -6.27 -7.86 11.22
CA ARG A 90 -6.51 -6.70 12.08
C ARG A 90 -6.53 -5.43 11.26
N ILE A 91 -7.48 -4.56 11.55
CA ILE A 91 -7.53 -3.19 11.00
C ILE A 91 -7.34 -2.24 12.16
N SER A 92 -6.30 -1.43 12.09
CA SER A 92 -6.06 -0.33 13.02
C SER A 92 -6.51 0.98 12.41
N VAL A 93 -7.14 1.85 13.20
CA VAL A 93 -7.59 3.18 12.76
C VAL A 93 -7.14 4.23 13.77
N CYS A 94 -6.46 5.26 13.28
CA CYS A 94 -6.07 6.44 14.05
C CYS A 94 -7.12 7.53 13.90
N LEU A 95 -7.91 7.78 14.95
CA LEU A 95 -9.02 8.74 14.91
C LEU A 95 -8.57 10.19 14.72
N GLU A 96 -7.47 10.59 15.37
CA GLU A 96 -6.83 11.89 15.19
C GLU A 96 -6.58 12.17 13.70
N ARG A 97 -5.97 11.22 12.99
CA ARG A 97 -5.58 11.42 11.59
C ARG A 97 -6.74 11.24 10.62
N ILE A 98 -7.53 10.17 10.76
CA ILE A 98 -8.63 9.89 9.83
C ILE A 98 -9.72 10.98 9.93
N GLY A 99 -9.87 11.62 11.09
CA GLY A 99 -10.82 12.72 11.29
C GLY A 99 -10.50 13.99 10.50
N GLU A 100 -9.24 14.18 10.09
CA GLU A 100 -8.79 15.33 9.29
C GLU A 100 -9.09 15.15 7.79
N LEU A 101 -9.41 13.92 7.37
CA LEU A 101 -9.64 13.60 5.97
C LEU A 101 -11.05 14.00 5.51
N PRO A 102 -11.24 14.34 4.22
CA PRO A 102 -12.57 14.43 3.64
C PRO A 102 -13.32 13.10 3.80
N ARG A 103 -14.64 13.16 4.08
CA ARG A 103 -15.44 11.97 4.41
C ARG A 103 -15.32 10.84 3.39
N LEU A 104 -15.29 11.19 2.10
CA LEU A 104 -15.18 10.22 1.02
C LEU A 104 -13.84 9.47 1.04
N VAL A 105 -12.74 10.17 1.38
CA VAL A 105 -11.42 9.56 1.58
C VAL A 105 -11.42 8.65 2.81
N GLN A 106 -12.04 9.08 3.93
CA GLN A 106 -12.16 8.23 5.12
C GLN A 106 -12.83 6.88 4.81
N VAL A 107 -13.97 6.93 4.11
CA VAL A 107 -14.70 5.71 3.72
C VAL A 107 -13.86 4.86 2.77
N GLY A 108 -13.20 5.50 1.79
CA GLY A 108 -12.31 4.83 0.85
C GLY A 108 -11.16 4.11 1.57
N THR A 109 -10.50 4.78 2.53
CA THR A 109 -9.47 4.20 3.39
C THR A 109 -9.98 2.98 4.14
N LEU A 110 -11.10 3.08 4.85
CA LEU A 110 -11.64 1.95 5.62
C LEU A 110 -11.97 0.74 4.74
N ARG A 111 -12.58 0.99 3.57
CA ARG A 111 -12.91 -0.08 2.61
C ARG A 111 -11.64 -0.70 2.01
N HIS A 112 -10.60 0.10 1.80
CA HIS A 112 -9.30 -0.38 1.34
C HIS A 112 -8.69 -1.39 2.32
N GLU A 113 -8.68 -1.06 3.61
CA GLU A 113 -8.19 -1.99 4.64
C GLU A 113 -9.05 -3.26 4.75
N VAL A 114 -10.36 -3.18 4.52
CA VAL A 114 -11.22 -4.37 4.42
C VAL A 114 -10.85 -5.23 3.21
N GLY A 115 -10.57 -4.60 2.06
CA GLY A 115 -10.06 -5.31 0.89
C GLY A 115 -8.75 -6.04 1.17
N HIS A 116 -7.82 -5.42 1.91
CA HIS A 116 -6.61 -6.13 2.38
C HIS A 116 -6.94 -7.30 3.29
N SER A 117 -7.90 -7.17 4.21
CA SER A 117 -8.32 -8.29 5.04
C SER A 117 -8.88 -9.46 4.20
N VAL A 118 -9.64 -9.16 3.15
CA VAL A 118 -10.23 -10.18 2.26
C VAL A 118 -9.19 -10.88 1.39
N LEU A 119 -8.26 -10.14 0.78
CA LEU A 119 -7.26 -10.70 -0.13
C LEU A 119 -5.99 -11.18 0.56
N HIS A 120 -5.58 -10.47 1.62
CA HIS A 120 -4.25 -10.56 2.22
C HIS A 120 -4.30 -10.80 3.74
N GLY A 121 -5.42 -11.29 4.25
CA GLY A 121 -5.68 -11.49 5.68
C GLY A 121 -4.94 -12.67 6.34
N SER A 122 -4.13 -13.41 5.59
CA SER A 122 -3.32 -14.53 6.10
C SER A 122 -1.84 -14.14 6.27
N MET A 123 -1.13 -14.88 7.12
CA MET A 123 0.28 -14.60 7.45
C MET A 123 1.22 -14.76 6.24
N GLU A 124 0.86 -15.59 5.25
CA GLU A 124 1.71 -15.86 4.09
C GLU A 124 2.02 -14.59 3.29
N TYR A 125 1.06 -13.64 3.20
CA TYR A 125 1.23 -12.35 2.52
C TYR A 125 2.11 -11.34 3.29
N TYR A 126 2.81 -11.80 4.33
CA TYR A 126 3.83 -11.06 5.08
C TYR A 126 5.18 -11.78 5.05
N ILE A 127 5.29 -12.92 4.36
CA ILE A 127 6.51 -13.73 4.26
C ILE A 127 6.90 -13.84 2.79
N PHE A 128 7.57 -12.79 2.29
CA PHE A 128 8.12 -12.79 0.93
C PHE A 128 9.59 -13.21 0.95
N SER A 129 9.95 -14.16 0.09
CA SER A 129 11.34 -14.43 -0.23
C SER A 129 11.87 -13.36 -1.18
N ILE A 130 13.12 -12.95 -1.02
CA ILE A 130 13.76 -12.01 -1.95
C ILE A 130 13.79 -12.65 -3.35
N PRO A 131 13.17 -12.03 -4.36
CA PRO A 131 13.19 -12.57 -5.70
C PRO A 131 14.61 -12.63 -6.25
N ARG A 132 14.95 -13.72 -6.95
CA ARG A 132 16.28 -13.91 -7.54
C ARG A 132 16.78 -12.70 -8.35
N PRO A 133 15.97 -12.04 -9.20
CA PRO A 133 16.40 -10.83 -9.92
C PRO A 133 16.87 -9.71 -8.98
N LEU A 134 16.24 -9.56 -7.82
CA LEU A 134 16.64 -8.56 -6.82
C LEU A 134 17.92 -8.97 -6.11
N THR A 135 18.10 -10.25 -5.78
CA THR A 135 19.37 -10.75 -5.23
C THR A 135 20.53 -10.49 -6.20
N GLU A 136 20.36 -10.84 -7.48
CA GLU A 136 21.39 -10.65 -8.52
C GLU A 136 21.71 -9.16 -8.71
N ALA A 137 20.70 -8.28 -8.70
CA ALA A 137 20.91 -6.84 -8.78
C ALA A 137 21.66 -6.31 -7.54
N SER A 138 21.27 -6.72 -6.34
CA SER A 138 21.92 -6.29 -5.09
C SER A 138 23.38 -6.70 -5.03
N GLU A 139 23.72 -7.92 -5.45
CA GLU A 139 25.12 -8.38 -5.57
C GLU A 139 25.89 -7.56 -6.62
N ARG A 140 25.29 -7.32 -7.80
CA ARG A 140 25.92 -6.57 -8.90
C ARG A 140 26.26 -5.13 -8.50
N PHE A 141 25.39 -4.49 -7.72
CA PHE A 141 25.52 -3.08 -7.35
C PHE A 141 26.02 -2.85 -5.92
N GLY A 142 26.41 -3.92 -5.20
CA GLY A 142 26.95 -3.82 -3.84
C GLY A 142 25.96 -3.30 -2.80
N LEU A 143 24.68 -3.63 -2.94
CA LEU A 143 23.61 -3.17 -2.06
C LEU A 143 23.49 -4.02 -0.80
N SER A 144 23.03 -3.41 0.28
CA SER A 144 22.79 -4.15 1.53
C SER A 144 21.57 -5.07 1.43
N GLU A 145 21.56 -6.10 2.26
CA GLU A 145 20.39 -6.95 2.45
C GLU A 145 19.17 -6.13 2.92
N LYS A 146 19.39 -5.17 3.84
CA LYS A 146 18.36 -4.24 4.31
C LYS A 146 17.71 -3.45 3.17
N PHE A 147 18.50 -2.97 2.22
CA PHE A 147 17.99 -2.30 1.02
C PHE A 147 17.05 -3.21 0.23
N SER A 148 17.47 -4.46 0.01
CA SER A 148 16.68 -5.45 -0.74
C SER A 148 15.34 -5.72 -0.07
N PHE A 149 15.32 -5.87 1.27
CA PHE A 149 14.09 -6.03 2.03
C PHE A 149 13.18 -4.80 1.95
N ASN A 150 13.73 -3.58 2.08
CA ASN A 150 12.95 -2.36 1.97
C ASN A 150 12.32 -2.21 0.58
N LEU A 151 13.08 -2.50 -0.48
CA LEU A 151 12.59 -2.41 -1.85
C LEU A 151 11.49 -3.43 -2.12
N LEU A 152 11.70 -4.70 -1.72
CA LEU A 152 10.70 -5.75 -1.83
C LEU A 152 9.44 -5.41 -1.04
N TYR A 153 9.58 -4.84 0.16
CA TYR A 153 8.47 -4.44 0.99
C TYR A 153 7.61 -3.38 0.29
N LEU A 154 8.21 -2.31 -0.23
CA LEU A 154 7.49 -1.26 -0.96
C LEU A 154 6.78 -1.80 -2.21
N ILE A 155 7.47 -2.63 -3.00
CA ILE A 155 6.89 -3.24 -4.21
C ILE A 155 5.75 -4.21 -3.86
N SER A 156 5.88 -4.97 -2.77
CA SER A 156 4.80 -5.88 -2.35
C SER A 156 3.55 -5.13 -1.89
N ILE A 157 3.70 -3.98 -1.21
CA ILE A 157 2.54 -3.12 -0.90
C ILE A 157 1.93 -2.59 -2.20
N ALA A 158 2.73 -2.10 -3.15
CA ALA A 158 2.21 -1.63 -4.43
C ALA A 158 1.34 -2.70 -5.15
N VAL A 159 1.78 -3.95 -5.18
CA VAL A 159 0.98 -5.06 -5.74
C VAL A 159 -0.31 -5.28 -4.97
N LYS A 160 -0.23 -5.32 -3.63
CA LYS A 160 -1.40 -5.55 -2.77
C LYS A 160 -2.43 -4.43 -2.91
N ASP A 161 -2.00 -3.18 -2.93
CA ASP A 161 -2.86 -1.98 -3.04
C ASP A 161 -3.55 -1.93 -4.41
N PHE A 162 -2.83 -2.31 -5.48
CA PHE A 162 -3.40 -2.48 -6.81
C PHE A 162 -4.50 -3.57 -6.85
N GLU A 163 -4.22 -4.74 -6.27
CA GLU A 163 -5.17 -5.86 -6.21
C GLU A 163 -6.42 -5.51 -5.41
N VAL A 164 -6.25 -4.85 -4.26
CA VAL A 164 -7.36 -4.35 -3.43
C VAL A 164 -8.21 -3.35 -4.20
N THR A 165 -7.59 -2.38 -4.88
CA THR A 165 -8.34 -1.37 -5.63
C THR A 165 -9.12 -1.99 -6.78
N ARG A 166 -8.56 -3.00 -7.46
CA ARG A 166 -9.28 -3.77 -8.48
C ARG A 166 -10.46 -4.54 -7.92
N LEU A 167 -10.31 -5.18 -6.75
CA LEU A 167 -11.40 -5.87 -6.08
C LEU A 167 -12.54 -4.90 -5.75
N LEU A 168 -12.22 -3.79 -5.08
CA LEU A 168 -13.20 -2.82 -4.60
C LEU A 168 -13.93 -2.13 -5.75
N SER A 169 -13.19 -1.64 -6.75
CA SER A 169 -13.79 -1.02 -7.94
C SER A 169 -14.61 -2.03 -8.76
N GLY A 170 -14.15 -3.28 -8.88
CA GLY A 170 -14.90 -4.38 -9.49
C GLY A 170 -16.20 -4.74 -8.77
N LYS A 171 -16.30 -4.41 -7.48
CA LYS A 171 -17.52 -4.55 -6.66
C LYS A 171 -18.34 -3.25 -6.59
N GLY A 172 -17.94 -2.24 -7.35
CA GLY A 172 -18.66 -0.98 -7.53
C GLY A 172 -18.35 0.10 -6.48
N TYR A 173 -17.29 -0.05 -5.70
CA TYR A 173 -16.71 1.04 -4.90
C TYR A 173 -15.79 1.87 -5.80
N VAL A 174 -16.38 2.77 -6.58
CA VAL A 174 -15.63 3.59 -7.54
C VAL A 174 -15.34 4.96 -6.96
N GLU A 175 -16.36 5.69 -6.49
CA GLU A 175 -16.22 7.08 -6.07
C GLU A 175 -15.27 7.26 -4.88
N ASP A 176 -15.43 6.45 -3.83
CA ASP A 176 -14.58 6.49 -2.65
C ASP A 176 -13.15 6.02 -2.93
N GLN A 177 -12.98 5.02 -3.80
CA GLN A 177 -11.65 4.54 -4.19
C GLN A 177 -10.93 5.53 -5.10
N VAL A 178 -11.62 6.26 -5.98
CA VAL A 178 -11.02 7.36 -6.75
C VAL A 178 -10.54 8.46 -5.80
N ALA A 179 -11.36 8.87 -4.83
CA ALA A 179 -10.98 9.90 -3.86
C ALA A 179 -9.80 9.46 -3.00
N TYR A 180 -9.82 8.24 -2.49
CA TYR A 180 -8.72 7.64 -1.74
C TYR A 180 -7.44 7.56 -2.56
N SER A 181 -7.51 7.00 -3.77
CA SER A 181 -6.33 6.80 -4.62
C SER A 181 -5.67 8.12 -5.00
N LYS A 182 -6.46 9.16 -5.32
CA LYS A 182 -5.94 10.51 -5.57
C LYS A 182 -5.25 11.08 -4.34
N TYR A 183 -5.88 10.95 -3.18
CA TYR A 183 -5.31 11.44 -1.93
C TYR A 183 -3.97 10.76 -1.61
N MET A 184 -3.87 9.45 -1.84
CA MET A 184 -2.63 8.69 -1.63
C MET A 184 -1.55 9.05 -2.63
N LEU A 185 -1.91 9.28 -3.89
CA LEU A 185 -0.97 9.68 -4.94
C LEU A 185 -0.48 11.11 -4.75
N SER A 186 -1.24 12.00 -4.12
CA SER A 186 -0.85 13.41 -3.98
C SER A 186 0.53 13.59 -3.32
N THR A 187 1.39 14.36 -3.98
CA THR A 187 2.75 14.61 -3.53
C THR A 187 2.77 15.49 -2.28
N SER A 188 3.42 14.99 -1.23
CA SER A 188 3.58 15.66 0.05
C SER A 188 4.91 16.39 0.16
N GLU A 189 5.05 17.26 1.17
CA GLU A 189 6.34 17.89 1.48
C GLU A 189 7.42 16.86 1.84
N ASP A 190 7.02 15.74 2.45
CA ASP A 190 7.91 14.65 2.79
C ASP A 190 8.43 13.92 1.55
N ASP A 191 7.62 13.75 0.51
CA ASP A 191 8.06 13.16 -0.75
C ASP A 191 9.10 14.05 -1.44
N LEU A 192 8.85 15.37 -1.44
CA LEU A 192 9.79 16.35 -1.97
C LEU A 192 11.08 16.41 -1.15
N ALA A 193 11.00 16.26 0.17
CA ALA A 193 12.17 16.23 1.04
C ALA A 193 12.98 14.93 0.86
N ALA A 194 12.30 13.78 0.82
CA ALA A 194 12.91 12.48 0.59
C ALA A 194 13.65 12.46 -0.76
N TRP A 195 13.02 12.96 -1.82
CA TRP A 195 13.66 13.07 -3.13
C TRP A 195 14.92 13.95 -3.11
N ARG A 196 14.84 15.14 -2.49
CA ARG A 196 15.98 16.07 -2.38
C ARG A 196 17.16 15.46 -1.61
N ILE A 197 16.89 14.61 -0.62
CA ILE A 197 17.93 13.89 0.14
C ILE A 197 18.51 12.75 -0.70
N ALA A 198 17.66 12.04 -1.45
CA ALA A 198 18.04 10.90 -2.25
C ALA A 198 18.82 11.28 -3.52
N GLU A 199 18.61 12.49 -4.05
CA GLU A 199 19.22 12.95 -5.31
C GLU A 199 20.75 12.77 -5.31
N GLY A 200 21.25 12.06 -6.32
CA GLY A 200 22.67 11.72 -6.44
C GLY A 200 23.08 10.40 -5.78
N ASN A 201 22.19 9.75 -5.02
CA ASN A 201 22.36 8.37 -4.55
C ASN A 201 21.36 7.43 -5.26
N PRO A 202 21.81 6.61 -6.22
CA PRO A 202 20.94 5.70 -6.98
C PRO A 202 20.09 4.74 -6.13
N ALA A 203 20.61 4.28 -4.99
CA ALA A 203 19.86 3.38 -4.11
C ALA A 203 18.70 4.12 -3.44
N ASP A 204 18.97 5.28 -2.84
CA ASP A 204 17.93 6.06 -2.18
C ASP A 204 16.88 6.57 -3.18
N MET A 205 17.31 6.97 -4.39
CA MET A 205 16.41 7.35 -5.47
C MET A 205 15.48 6.19 -5.86
N ALA A 206 16.01 4.96 -5.91
CA ALA A 206 15.18 3.79 -6.19
C ALA A 206 14.14 3.54 -5.09
N LEU A 207 14.47 3.75 -3.82
CA LEU A 207 13.49 3.65 -2.73
C LEU A 207 12.41 4.72 -2.84
N CYS A 208 12.77 5.96 -3.21
CA CYS A 208 11.79 7.01 -3.51
C CYS A 208 10.85 6.58 -4.63
N LEU A 209 11.37 6.07 -5.76
CA LEU A 209 10.55 5.61 -6.88
C LEU A 209 9.66 4.42 -6.50
N ALA A 210 10.16 3.48 -5.70
CA ALA A 210 9.34 2.37 -5.21
C ALA A 210 8.22 2.84 -4.27
N GLY A 211 8.50 3.84 -3.43
CA GLY A 211 7.50 4.53 -2.62
C GLY A 211 6.41 5.18 -3.48
N ARG A 212 6.79 5.88 -4.54
CA ARG A 212 5.82 6.47 -5.48
C ARG A 212 5.05 5.43 -6.29
N LEU A 213 5.65 4.28 -6.60
CA LEU A 213 4.95 3.15 -7.22
C LEU A 213 3.85 2.61 -6.30
N LYS A 214 4.12 2.53 -4.99
CA LYS A 214 3.11 2.20 -3.97
C LYS A 214 1.92 3.15 -4.06
N ASP A 215 2.18 4.44 -4.06
CA ASP A 215 1.13 5.47 -4.04
C ASP A 215 0.32 5.49 -5.35
N ALA A 216 0.98 5.24 -6.49
CA ALA A 216 0.32 5.15 -7.79
C ALA A 216 -0.48 3.86 -7.97
N ALA A 217 -0.13 2.77 -7.29
CA ALA A 217 -0.74 1.46 -7.48
C ALA A 217 -2.26 1.45 -7.32
N CYS A 218 -2.77 2.19 -6.33
CA CYS A 218 -4.20 2.37 -6.14
C CYS A 218 -4.86 2.97 -7.39
N VAL A 219 -4.31 4.08 -7.89
CA VAL A 219 -4.85 4.78 -9.07
C VAL A 219 -4.84 3.86 -10.30
N ILE A 220 -3.78 3.08 -10.48
CA ILE A 220 -3.60 2.15 -11.61
C ILE A 220 -4.58 0.97 -11.54
N GLY A 221 -4.96 0.56 -10.33
CA GLY A 221 -5.95 -0.48 -10.09
C GLY A 221 -7.36 -0.07 -10.54
N LEU A 222 -7.64 1.23 -10.63
CA LEU A 222 -8.91 1.74 -11.13
C LEU A 222 -9.03 1.43 -12.63
N HIS A 223 -9.97 0.55 -13.00
CA HIS A 223 -10.28 0.23 -14.40
C HIS A 223 -11.10 1.35 -15.09
N LEU A 224 -10.65 2.60 -14.96
CA LEU A 224 -11.26 3.74 -15.64
C LEU A 224 -10.80 3.76 -17.11
N ARG A 225 -11.66 4.24 -18.02
CA ARG A 225 -11.28 4.45 -19.43
C ARG A 225 -10.49 5.74 -19.54
N GLU A 226 -9.30 5.69 -20.13
CA GLU A 226 -8.19 6.60 -19.80
C GLU A 226 -7.64 7.42 -20.97
N PRO A 227 -7.64 8.76 -20.81
CA PRO A 227 -6.38 9.53 -20.65
C PRO A 227 -6.07 10.11 -19.25
N SER A 228 -7.00 10.12 -18.28
CA SER A 228 -6.94 10.92 -17.05
C SER A 228 -5.97 10.52 -15.90
N ILE A 229 -5.83 9.23 -15.56
CA ILE A 229 -4.89 8.60 -14.62
C ILE A 229 -3.46 8.85 -15.07
N THR A 230 -3.15 8.69 -16.36
CA THR A 230 -1.78 8.93 -16.86
C THR A 230 -1.38 10.39 -16.62
N GLU A 231 -2.30 11.32 -16.87
CA GLU A 231 -2.12 12.75 -16.57
C GLU A 231 -1.96 12.98 -15.05
N TRP A 232 -2.79 12.36 -14.20
CA TRP A 232 -2.67 12.51 -12.74
C TRP A 232 -1.33 12.02 -12.20
N VAL A 233 -0.88 10.82 -12.62
CA VAL A 233 0.43 10.29 -12.20
C VAL A 233 1.56 11.18 -12.69
N ARG A 234 1.47 11.70 -13.91
CA ARG A 234 2.46 12.63 -14.46
C ARG A 234 2.54 13.92 -13.64
N ASP A 235 1.39 14.53 -13.36
CA ASP A 235 1.32 15.80 -12.64
C ASP A 235 1.88 15.66 -11.22
N GLU A 236 1.52 14.58 -10.52
CA GLU A 236 2.01 14.33 -9.16
C GLU A 236 3.50 13.98 -9.14
N LEU A 237 4.07 13.50 -10.24
CA LEU A 237 5.51 13.20 -10.36
C LEU A 237 6.31 14.30 -11.05
N SER A 238 5.72 15.47 -11.32
CA SER A 238 6.37 16.54 -12.11
C SER A 238 7.59 17.17 -11.44
N TYR A 239 7.85 16.85 -10.16
CA TYR A 239 9.06 17.25 -9.45
C TYR A 239 10.28 16.37 -9.78
N LEU A 240 10.07 15.23 -10.44
CA LEU A 240 11.12 14.36 -10.95
C LEU A 240 11.59 14.82 -12.34
N PRO A 241 12.80 14.43 -12.78
CA PRO A 241 13.23 14.70 -14.15
C PRO A 241 12.30 14.06 -15.19
N ASP A 242 11.97 14.77 -16.28
CA ASP A 242 11.01 14.33 -17.31
C ASP A 242 11.23 12.88 -17.79
N GLN A 243 12.47 12.51 -18.10
CA GLN A 243 12.80 11.15 -18.55
C GLN A 243 12.43 10.08 -17.50
N MET A 244 12.61 10.40 -16.22
CA MET A 244 12.25 9.50 -15.12
C MET A 244 10.74 9.36 -14.98
N VAL A 245 10.00 10.45 -15.18
CA VAL A 245 8.53 10.41 -15.22
C VAL A 245 8.07 9.51 -16.37
N GLU A 246 8.64 9.66 -17.57
CA GLU A 246 8.31 8.79 -18.71
C GLU A 246 8.60 7.31 -18.44
N ASP A 247 9.76 7.02 -17.84
CA ASP A 247 10.14 5.64 -17.53
C ASP A 247 9.26 5.04 -16.42
N PHE A 248 8.85 5.87 -15.45
CA PHE A 248 7.88 5.49 -14.43
C PHE A 248 6.51 5.16 -15.03
N LEU A 249 5.99 6.00 -15.94
CA LEU A 249 4.71 5.76 -16.60
C LEU A 249 4.72 4.47 -17.44
N LYS A 250 5.83 4.14 -18.10
CA LYS A 250 5.99 2.85 -18.80
C LYS A 250 5.95 1.66 -17.84
N VAL A 251 6.60 1.78 -16.69
CA VAL A 251 6.55 0.75 -15.64
C VAL A 251 5.14 0.56 -15.14
N VAL A 252 4.42 1.65 -14.88
CA VAL A 252 3.01 1.64 -14.46
C VAL A 252 2.11 0.96 -15.50
N GLU A 253 2.26 1.29 -16.78
CA GLU A 253 1.49 0.67 -17.87
C GLU A 253 1.76 -0.83 -17.96
N GLU A 254 3.04 -1.23 -17.90
CA GLU A 254 3.41 -2.64 -17.93
C GLU A 254 2.90 -3.39 -16.69
N PHE A 255 2.97 -2.76 -15.52
CA PHE A 255 2.44 -3.28 -14.27
C PHE A 255 0.95 -3.57 -14.42
N GLN A 256 0.15 -2.58 -14.83
CA GLN A 256 -1.30 -2.72 -15.01
C GLN A 256 -1.66 -3.88 -15.96
N ARG A 257 -0.93 -4.00 -17.08
CA ARG A 257 -1.19 -5.00 -18.11
C ARG A 257 -0.83 -6.42 -17.66
N ARG A 258 0.21 -6.57 -16.84
CA ARG A 258 0.81 -7.88 -16.54
C ARG A 258 0.43 -8.46 -15.19
N MET A 259 -0.02 -7.65 -14.23
CA MET A 259 -0.47 -8.15 -12.93
C MET A 259 -1.80 -8.90 -13.06
N VAL A 260 -1.68 -10.21 -13.26
CA VAL A 260 -2.79 -11.16 -13.41
C VAL A 260 -2.39 -12.45 -12.70
N GLY A 261 -3.26 -12.91 -11.81
CA GLY A 261 -3.06 -14.17 -11.10
C GLY A 261 -2.71 -13.95 -9.63
N ASP A 262 -1.85 -14.81 -9.10
CA ASP A 262 -1.49 -14.90 -7.69
C ASP A 262 -0.58 -13.74 -7.23
N THR A 263 -0.80 -13.25 -6.01
CA THR A 263 -0.06 -12.11 -5.44
C THR A 263 1.45 -12.34 -5.39
N PHE A 264 1.94 -13.54 -5.04
CA PHE A 264 3.38 -13.79 -4.99
C PHE A 264 4.01 -13.77 -6.39
N GLN A 265 3.31 -14.28 -7.39
CA GLN A 265 3.73 -14.19 -8.79
C GLN A 265 3.75 -12.74 -9.25
N ASN A 266 2.71 -11.97 -8.90
CA ASN A 266 2.63 -10.54 -9.20
C ASN A 266 3.76 -9.75 -8.52
N VAL A 267 4.10 -10.04 -7.27
CA VAL A 267 5.23 -9.40 -6.57
C VAL A 267 6.56 -9.72 -7.25
N ASN A 268 6.84 -10.98 -7.58
CA ASN A 268 8.06 -11.35 -8.31
C ASN A 268 8.16 -10.60 -9.64
N LEU A 269 7.05 -10.54 -10.38
CA LEU A 269 7.00 -9.85 -11.65
C LEU A 269 7.14 -8.34 -11.51
N ALA A 270 6.52 -7.74 -10.50
CA ALA A 270 6.62 -6.31 -10.21
C ALA A 270 8.06 -5.92 -9.90
N VAL A 271 8.79 -6.77 -9.16
CA VAL A 271 10.21 -6.60 -8.90
C VAL A 271 11.00 -6.61 -10.20
N GLU A 272 10.78 -7.56 -11.11
CA GLU A 272 11.45 -7.59 -12.42
C GLU A 272 11.19 -6.32 -13.26
N ILE A 273 9.92 -5.90 -13.33
CA ILE A 273 9.52 -4.71 -14.08
C ILE A 273 10.17 -3.46 -13.49
N PHE A 274 10.10 -3.30 -12.16
CA PHE A 274 10.71 -2.18 -11.46
C PHE A 274 12.23 -2.15 -11.66
N LEU A 275 12.89 -3.31 -11.54
CA LEU A 275 14.33 -3.39 -11.65
C LEU A 275 14.80 -2.92 -13.03
N ARG A 276 14.20 -3.46 -14.09
CA ARG A 276 14.53 -3.11 -15.46
C ARG A 276 14.18 -1.66 -15.81
N GLY A 277 13.00 -1.20 -15.38
CA GLY A 277 12.43 0.06 -15.86
C GLY A 277 12.85 1.29 -15.06
N LEU A 278 13.09 1.14 -13.75
CA LEU A 278 13.35 2.27 -12.85
C LEU A 278 14.66 2.13 -12.09
N PHE A 279 15.03 0.93 -11.65
CA PHE A 279 16.22 0.73 -10.82
C PHE A 279 17.51 0.77 -11.64
N GLU A 280 17.71 -0.17 -12.57
CA GLU A 280 18.96 -0.30 -13.34
C GLU A 280 19.33 1.00 -14.09
N PRO A 281 18.40 1.76 -14.69
CA PRO A 281 18.72 3.04 -15.32
C PRO A 281 19.37 4.08 -14.39
N LEU A 282 19.14 4.01 -13.08
CA LEU A 282 19.76 4.91 -12.10
C LEU A 282 21.26 4.62 -11.92
N PHE A 283 21.65 3.36 -12.04
CA PHE A 283 23.04 2.92 -11.89
C PHE A 283 23.80 2.91 -13.22
N SER A 284 23.10 3.06 -14.34
CA SER A 284 23.65 2.88 -15.69
C SER A 284 24.23 4.16 -16.30
N LYS A 285 24.33 5.28 -15.56
CA LYS A 285 24.85 6.52 -16.13
C LYS A 285 25.93 7.17 -15.26
N GLU A 286 27.15 7.16 -15.78
CA GLU A 286 27.90 8.40 -16.00
C GLU A 286 26.94 9.46 -16.59
N ARG A 287 26.28 10.23 -15.72
CA ARG A 287 25.66 11.50 -16.14
C ARG A 287 26.76 12.56 -15.97
N THR A 288 27.58 12.73 -17.01
CA THR A 288 28.51 13.85 -17.12
C THR A 288 27.75 15.19 -16.98
N PRO A 289 28.44 16.24 -16.48
CA PRO A 289 27.91 17.26 -15.58
C PRO A 289 26.89 18.22 -16.19
#